data_AF-A0A6G0K8P0-F1
#
_entry.id   AF-A0A6G0K8P0-F1
#
_cell.length_a   1.000
_cell.length_b   1.000
_cell.length_c   1.000
_cell.angle_alpha   90.00
_cell.angle_beta   90.00
_cell.angle_gamma   90.00
#
_symmetry.space_group_name_H-M   'P 1'
#
loop_
_entity.id
_entity.type
_entity.pdbx_description
1 polymer ?
#
loop_
_entity_poly.entity_id
_entity_poly.type
_entity_poly.pdbx_seq_one_letter_code
_entity_poly.pdbx_strand_id
1 'polypeptide(L)' 'MTVSLLGEAAFAGFPNLPAEQQRARVERFDKYESSLIAHVSAAAQEAARATMRAEA' A
#
# COMPACT_ATOMS: atom_id res chain seq x y z
N MET A 1 -6.81 7.28 -10.28
CA MET A 1 -6.72 5.83 -10.04
C MET A 1 -5.50 5.33 -10.79
N THR A 2 -4.35 5.39 -10.14
CA THR A 2 -3.10 4.81 -10.67
C THR A 2 -3.03 3.40 -10.10
N VAL A 3 -3.07 2.41 -10.98
CA VAL A 3 -2.88 1.01 -10.58
C VAL A 3 -1.42 0.84 -10.18
N SER A 4 -1.14 0.26 -9.02
CA SER A 4 0.22 0.05 -8.55
C SER A 4 0.82 -1.14 -9.30
N LEU A 5 2.05 -0.98 -9.82
CA LEU A 5 2.79 -2.05 -10.52
C LEU A 5 2.94 -3.32 -9.65
N LEU A 6 2.94 -3.13 -8.32
CA LEU A 6 3.01 -4.21 -7.34
C LEU A 6 1.72 -5.04 -7.29
N GLY A 7 0.55 -4.39 -7.39
CA GLY A 7 -0.73 -5.08 -7.50
C GLY A 7 -0.83 -5.90 -8.79
N GLU A 8 -0.47 -5.31 -9.94
CA GLU A 8 -0.52 -6.05 -11.21
C GLU A 8 0.43 -7.26 -11.21
N ALA A 9 1.66 -7.10 -10.74
CA ALA A 9 2.65 -8.18 -10.68
C ALA A 9 2.24 -9.30 -9.70
N ALA A 10 1.69 -8.94 -8.53
CA ALA A 10 1.25 -9.92 -7.54
C ALA A 10 0.07 -10.78 -8.03
N PHE A 11 -0.77 -10.24 -8.92
CA PHE A 11 -1.96 -10.94 -9.42
C PHE A 11 -1.84 -11.51 -10.85
N ALA A 12 -0.79 -11.17 -11.61
CA ALA A 12 -0.56 -11.70 -12.96
C ALA A 12 -0.45 -13.24 -13.03
N GLY A 13 -0.03 -13.89 -11.94
CA GLY A 13 0.10 -15.35 -11.84
C GLY A 13 -1.18 -16.12 -11.46
N PHE A 14 -2.32 -15.44 -11.26
CA PHE A 14 -3.58 -16.06 -10.82
C PHE A 14 -4.69 -15.99 -11.89
N PRO A 15 -4.62 -16.81 -12.95
CA PRO A 15 -5.50 -16.71 -14.13
C PRO A 15 -6.94 -17.23 -13.93
N ASN A 16 -7.34 -17.58 -12.70
CA ASN A 16 -8.56 -18.36 -12.46
C ASN A 16 -9.82 -17.53 -12.14
N LEU A 17 -9.75 -16.20 -12.24
CA LEU A 17 -10.88 -15.31 -11.94
C LEU A 17 -11.30 -14.49 -13.17
N PRO A 18 -12.60 -14.16 -13.31
CA PRO A 18 -13.06 -13.21 -14.32
C PRO A 18 -12.27 -11.90 -14.23
N ALA A 19 -11.97 -11.28 -15.37
CA ALA A 19 -11.11 -10.09 -15.46
C ALA A 19 -11.56 -8.93 -14.55
N GLU A 20 -12.87 -8.75 -14.35
CA GLU A 20 -13.40 -7.75 -13.40
C GLU A 20 -13.06 -8.06 -11.95
N GLN A 21 -13.12 -9.33 -11.55
CA GLN A 21 -12.80 -9.75 -10.19
C GLN A 21 -11.30 -9.67 -9.94
N GLN A 22 -10.48 -9.93 -10.95
CA GLN A 22 -9.04 -9.70 -10.89
C GLN A 22 -8.72 -8.20 -10.76
N ARG A 23 -9.36 -7.33 -11.56
CA ARG A 23 -9.23 -5.88 -11.42
C ARG A 23 -9.67 -5.40 -10.03
N ALA A 24 -10.79 -5.87 -9.52
CA ALA A 24 -11.28 -5.50 -8.18
C ALA A 24 -10.30 -5.92 -7.06
N ARG A 25 -9.56 -7.02 -7.24
CA ARG A 25 -8.50 -7.43 -6.30
C ARG A 25 -7.29 -6.53 -6.38
N VAL A 26 -6.84 -6.20 -7.59
CA VAL A 26 -5.73 -5.27 -7.82
C VAL A 26 -6.06 -3.90 -7.22
N GLU A 27 -7.23 -3.33 -7.51
CA GLU A 27 -7.66 -2.04 -6.95
C GLU A 27 -7.75 -2.05 -5.42
N ARG A 28 -8.26 -3.13 -4.82
CA ARG A 28 -8.32 -3.26 -3.36
C ARG A 28 -6.91 -3.33 -2.76
N PHE A 29 -6.01 -4.06 -3.42
CA PHE A 29 -4.62 -4.17 -3.00
C PHE A 29 -3.94 -2.80 -3.07
N ASP A 30 -4.08 -2.05 -4.15
CA ASP A 30 -3.49 -0.72 -4.30
C ASP A 30 -3.98 0.26 -3.24
N LYS A 31 -5.28 0.18 -2.89
CA LYS A 31 -5.86 0.96 -1.79
C LYS A 31 -5.24 0.57 -0.44
N TYR A 32 -5.06 -0.72 -0.20
CA TYR A 32 -4.43 -1.22 1.01
C TYR A 32 -2.96 -0.82 1.10
N GLU A 33 -2.20 -0.94 0.00
CA GLU A 33 -0.80 -0.53 -0.10
C GLU A 33 -0.65 0.97 0.20
N SER A 34 -1.47 1.80 -0.44
CA SER A 34 -1.47 3.25 -0.22
C SER A 34 -1.79 3.59 1.25
N SER A 35 -2.76 2.91 1.85
CA SER A 35 -3.11 3.09 3.27
C SER A 35 -1.97 2.67 4.19
N LEU A 36 -1.26 1.58 3.87
CA LEU A 36 -0.16 1.07 4.66
C LEU A 36 1.05 2.02 4.61
N ILE A 37 1.39 2.51 3.42
CA ILE A 37 2.47 3.50 3.23
C ILE A 37 2.18 4.77 4.03
N ALA A 38 0.95 5.28 3.97
CA ALA A 38 0.55 6.47 4.72
C ALA A 38 0.69 6.26 6.23
N HIS A 39 0.23 5.12 6.74
CA HIS A 39 0.31 4.80 8.15
C HIS A 39 1.76 4.64 8.63
N VAL A 40 2.60 3.92 7.90
CA VAL A 40 4.02 3.73 8.23
C VAL A 40 4.78 5.05 8.16
N SER A 41 4.49 5.89 7.16
CA SER A 41 5.12 7.20 7.03
C SER A 41 4.75 8.12 8.19
N ALA A 42 3.48 8.13 8.60
CA ALA A 42 3.03 8.88 9.77
C ALA A 42 3.72 8.38 11.05
N ALA A 43 3.78 7.07 11.26
CA ALA A 43 4.47 6.47 12.40
C ALA A 43 5.98 6.80 12.43
N ALA A 44 6.64 6.76 11.28
CA ALA A 44 8.04 7.14 11.16
C ALA A 44 8.27 8.63 11.47
N GLN A 45 7.36 9.50 11.01
CA GLN A 45 7.43 10.93 11.31
C GLN A 45 7.18 11.23 12.79
N GLU A 46 6.24 10.53 13.43
CA GLU A 46 5.98 10.61 14.86
C GLU A 46 7.21 10.19 15.67
N ALA A 47 7.82 9.06 15.31
CA ALA A 47 9.05 8.57 15.94
C ALA A 47 10.20 9.58 15.81
N ALA A 48 10.42 10.14 14.62
CA ALA A 48 11.44 11.18 14.40
C ALA A 48 11.18 12.45 15.24
N ARG A 49 9.91 12.84 15.42
CA ARG A 49 9.57 13.97 16.30
C ARG A 49 9.82 13.64 17.76
N ALA A 50 9.54 12.41 18.19
CA ALA A 50 9.77 11.96 19.56
C ALA A 50 11.28 11.95 19.90
N THR A 51 12.14 11.50 18.99
CA THR A 51 13.60 11.51 19.20
C THR A 51 14.13 12.93 19.33
N MET A 52 13.74 13.86 18.43
CA MET A 52 14.18 15.25 18.52
C MET A 52 13.72 15.95 19.81
N ARG A 53 12.56 15.58 20.38
CA ARG A 53 12.10 16.10 21.68
C ARG A 53 12.86 15.52 22.86
N ALA A 54 13.39 14.31 22.74
CA ALA A 54 14.16 13.67 23.80
C ALA A 54 15.60 14.22 23.91
N GLU A 55 16.09 14.88 22.86
CA GLU A 55 17.45 15.45 22.77
C GLU A 55 17.54 16.93 23.21
N ALA A 56 16.40 17.59 23.45
CA ALA A 56 16.31 18.98 23.90
C ALA A 56 16.29 19.09 25.44
#